data_AF-A0AA39QQ10-F1
#
_entry.id   AF-A0AA39QQ10-F1
#
_cell.length_a   1.000
_cell.length_b   1.000
_cell.length_c   1.000
_cell.angle_alpha   90.00
_cell.angle_beta   90.00
_cell.angle_gamma   90.00
#
_symmetry.space_group_name_H-M   'P 1'
#
loop_
_entity.id
_entity.type
_entity.pdbx_description
1 polymer ?
#
loop_
_entity_poly.entity_id
_entity_poly.type
_entity_poly.pdbx_seq_one_letter_code
_entity_poly.pdbx_strand_id
1 'polypeptide(L)'
;MALSYPSRPTTVDDLVQRLRSDDIDQAELDALKELSKAMISVFQDKPFLSFVPEAAALSAVARSKDYEDLLRAFENAVTRGTMDRTVLDPEILLGLGRVLGCAKDNTGADIPLGSVLSSLQQRLESAVQEAESKAQYQLIRAVSAVLDVMNEVKTTGLDREQLHEPLLKKLLTLSKHEELHLSQAASYAYQALLGIPDNEDPWAALWRNAYNVTNAGAKVAGAVFTMDPSKLLEGVVRLQDVPDLISSMIDVSKKAADLLNASKSTAEVLKFSQKQKNWYVALRFTALLVHANAFGYLKDFVCRVPFLEEKGFLCGIFAQLEVAWEASEDSAREIIFDILDKHLVPIGSESKHGRVRAGVRSIANTLHHIQWQEAMKSPQQHRFSVLSKTRDYKSGYCNPEMRNETHEAALLEEAWQRCPKAHVFYGDLMIREYYTEGRRLKIERLSGKALPMSQCYINLAIIQPRTDRDLKEQLASRTRPHSHSSLA
;
A
#
# COMPACT_ATOMS: atom_id res chain seq x y z
N MET A 1 -23.02 32.75 16.59
CA MET A 1 -22.10 31.97 15.76
C MET A 1 -22.89 31.45 14.57
N ALA A 2 -22.44 31.72 13.35
CA ALA A 2 -23.05 31.09 12.17
C ALA A 2 -22.75 29.59 12.24
N LEU A 3 -23.79 28.76 12.09
CA LEU A 3 -23.61 27.32 11.86
C LEU A 3 -22.98 27.18 10.48
N SER A 4 -21.70 26.81 10.42
CA SER A 4 -21.04 26.47 9.16
C SER A 4 -21.44 25.04 8.82
N TYR A 5 -22.13 24.83 7.70
CA TYR A 5 -22.46 23.48 7.25
C TYR A 5 -21.27 22.90 6.47
N PRO A 6 -20.99 21.59 6.60
CA PRO A 6 -19.90 20.97 5.86
C PRO A 6 -20.23 20.90 4.37
N SER A 7 -19.28 21.28 3.52
CA SER A 7 -19.38 21.13 2.06
C SER A 7 -19.09 19.69 1.64
N ARG A 8 -19.57 19.27 0.46
CA ARG A 8 -19.22 17.94 -0.09
C ARG A 8 -17.71 17.78 -0.26
N PRO A 9 -17.15 16.57 -0.06
CA PRO A 9 -15.74 16.33 -0.34
C PRO A 9 -15.47 16.50 -1.84
N THR A 10 -14.38 17.19 -2.17
CA THR A 10 -13.93 17.42 -3.55
C THR A 10 -12.70 16.60 -3.93
N THR A 11 -12.04 16.00 -2.95
CA THR A 11 -10.91 15.09 -3.13
C THR A 11 -11.09 13.84 -2.28
N VAL A 12 -10.43 12.75 -2.68
CA VAL A 12 -10.45 11.50 -1.91
C VAL A 12 -9.70 11.64 -0.60
N ASP A 13 -8.66 12.47 -0.55
CA ASP A 13 -7.94 12.77 0.70
C ASP A 13 -8.84 13.46 1.73
N ASP A 14 -9.68 14.42 1.30
CA ASP A 14 -10.66 15.07 2.16
C ASP A 14 -11.73 14.06 2.64
N LEU A 15 -12.22 13.20 1.75
CA LEU A 15 -13.13 12.10 2.10
C LEU A 15 -12.51 11.18 3.18
N VAL A 16 -11.27 10.71 2.94
CA VAL A 16 -10.55 9.80 3.85
C VAL A 16 -10.28 10.46 5.19
N GLN A 17 -9.88 11.73 5.19
CA GLN A 17 -9.62 12.51 6.41
C GLN A 17 -10.89 12.64 7.25
N ARG A 18 -12.03 12.98 6.63
CA ARG A 18 -13.31 13.11 7.34
C ARG A 18 -13.80 11.77 7.88
N LEU A 19 -13.67 10.68 7.12
CA LEU A 19 -14.02 9.33 7.57
C LEU A 19 -13.19 8.85 8.77
N ARG A 20 -12.00 9.44 9.00
CA ARG A 20 -11.13 9.16 10.15
C ARG A 20 -11.32 10.10 11.33
N SER A 21 -12.12 11.16 11.18
CA SER A 21 -12.34 12.14 12.24
C SER A 21 -13.30 11.59 13.30
N ASP A 22 -12.93 11.72 14.58
CA ASP A 22 -13.80 11.34 15.71
C ASP A 22 -14.92 12.36 15.99
N ASP A 23 -14.80 13.57 15.45
CA ASP A 23 -15.72 14.69 15.70
C ASP A 23 -16.78 14.88 14.60
N ILE A 24 -16.89 13.92 13.66
CA ILE A 24 -17.82 13.98 12.53
C ILE A 24 -19.27 13.71 12.97
N ASP A 25 -20.21 14.45 12.37
CA ASP A 25 -21.63 14.18 12.54
C ASP A 25 -22.00 12.78 11.99
N GLN A 26 -22.80 12.02 12.73
CA GLN A 26 -23.12 10.65 12.37
C GLN A 26 -23.85 10.54 11.01
N ALA A 27 -24.68 11.52 10.65
CA ALA A 27 -25.37 11.50 9.36
C ALA A 27 -24.40 11.82 8.20
N GLU A 28 -23.42 12.70 8.42
CA GLU A 28 -22.33 12.91 7.46
C GLU A 28 -21.50 11.63 7.31
N LEU A 29 -21.11 11.00 8.42
CA LEU A 29 -20.34 9.77 8.43
C LEU A 29 -21.03 8.66 7.64
N ASP A 30 -22.34 8.47 7.83
CA ASP A 30 -23.11 7.47 7.10
C ASP A 30 -23.19 7.78 5.60
N ALA A 31 -23.35 9.06 5.23
CA ALA A 31 -23.35 9.49 3.84
C ALA A 31 -21.98 9.26 3.16
N LEU A 32 -20.89 9.58 3.86
CA LEU A 32 -19.52 9.40 3.37
C LEU A 32 -19.14 7.92 3.24
N LYS A 33 -19.57 7.06 4.18
CA LYS A 33 -19.37 5.60 4.08
C LYS A 33 -20.04 5.04 2.84
N GLU A 34 -21.24 5.50 2.52
CA GLU A 34 -21.98 5.03 1.36
C GLU A 34 -21.40 5.57 0.05
N LEU A 35 -20.84 6.79 0.06
CA LEU A 35 -20.05 7.32 -1.05
C LEU A 35 -18.78 6.48 -1.29
N SER A 36 -18.06 6.11 -0.23
CA SER A 36 -16.89 5.23 -0.31
C SER A 36 -17.24 3.86 -0.92
N LYS A 37 -18.36 3.25 -0.51
CA LYS A 37 -18.86 2.01 -1.12
C LYS A 37 -19.21 2.18 -2.59
N ALA A 38 -19.83 3.30 -2.97
CA ALA A 38 -20.12 3.61 -4.36
C ALA A 38 -18.84 3.71 -5.20
N MET A 39 -17.78 4.33 -4.66
CA MET A 39 -16.47 4.37 -5.32
C MET A 39 -15.87 2.98 -5.53
N ILE A 40 -15.93 2.11 -4.51
CA ILE A 40 -15.46 0.72 -4.63
C ILE A 40 -16.24 -0.01 -5.73
N SER A 41 -17.57 0.12 -5.75
CA SER A 41 -18.41 -0.49 -6.78
C SER A 41 -18.12 0.03 -8.19
N VAL A 42 -17.92 1.34 -8.36
CA VAL A 42 -17.55 1.93 -9.65
C VAL A 42 -16.22 1.37 -10.16
N PHE A 43 -15.22 1.28 -9.28
CA PHE A 43 -13.91 0.73 -9.63
C PHE A 43 -13.98 -0.76 -9.99
N GLN A 44 -14.80 -1.55 -9.29
CA GLN A 44 -15.05 -2.96 -9.62
C GLN A 44 -15.61 -3.12 -11.04
N ASP A 45 -16.59 -2.31 -11.42
CA ASP A 45 -17.20 -2.34 -12.75
C ASP A 45 -16.20 -1.88 -13.83
N LYS A 46 -15.48 -0.80 -13.54
CA LYS A 46 -14.61 -0.08 -14.48
C LYS A 46 -13.27 0.26 -13.82
N PRO A 47 -12.30 -0.68 -13.80
CA PRO A 47 -10.98 -0.44 -13.23
C PRO A 47 -10.10 0.36 -14.20
N PHE A 48 -10.49 1.60 -14.49
CA PHE A 48 -9.69 2.51 -15.29
C PHE A 48 -8.44 2.94 -14.52
N LEU A 49 -7.33 3.14 -15.24
CA LEU A 49 -6.06 3.53 -14.63
C LEU A 49 -6.17 4.83 -13.82
N SER A 50 -6.90 5.81 -14.35
CA SER A 50 -7.18 7.07 -13.66
C SER A 50 -7.89 6.92 -12.32
N PHE A 51 -8.57 5.79 -12.07
CA PHE A 51 -9.26 5.54 -10.81
C PHE A 51 -8.38 4.86 -9.76
N VAL A 52 -7.22 4.32 -10.15
CA VAL A 52 -6.37 3.50 -9.28
C VAL A 52 -5.88 4.26 -8.05
N PRO A 53 -5.35 5.50 -8.14
CA PRO A 53 -4.90 6.24 -6.97
C PRO A 53 -6.02 6.47 -5.96
N GLU A 54 -7.20 6.88 -6.44
CA GLU A 54 -8.39 7.13 -5.64
C GLU A 54 -8.92 5.85 -4.98
N ALA A 55 -9.03 4.75 -5.73
CA ALA A 55 -9.46 3.47 -5.20
C ALA A 55 -8.49 2.93 -4.14
N ALA A 56 -7.18 3.05 -4.38
CA ALA A 56 -6.16 2.61 -3.44
C ALA A 56 -6.21 3.40 -2.12
N ALA A 57 -6.48 4.71 -2.18
CA ALA A 57 -6.60 5.56 -0.99
C ALA A 57 -7.74 5.12 -0.05
N LEU A 58 -8.81 4.49 -0.57
CA LEU A 58 -9.92 3.99 0.25
C LEU A 58 -9.52 2.86 1.20
N SER A 59 -8.42 2.15 0.95
CA SER A 59 -7.91 1.10 1.85
C SER A 59 -7.64 1.61 3.28
N ALA A 60 -7.35 2.90 3.40
CA ALA A 60 -7.15 3.64 4.63
C ALA A 60 -8.37 3.63 5.58
N VAL A 61 -9.58 3.45 5.03
CA VAL A 61 -10.88 3.62 5.72
C VAL A 61 -11.86 2.48 5.47
N ALA A 62 -11.67 1.70 4.41
CA ALA A 62 -12.47 0.53 4.12
C ALA A 62 -12.32 -0.52 5.24
N ARG A 63 -13.45 -1.12 5.64
CA ARG A 63 -13.51 -2.12 6.70
C ARG A 63 -14.34 -3.33 6.30
N SER A 64 -13.96 -4.50 6.81
CA SER A 64 -14.69 -5.77 6.64
C SER A 64 -15.04 -6.04 5.17
N LYS A 65 -16.33 -6.17 4.83
CA LYS A 65 -16.79 -6.46 3.46
C LYS A 65 -16.36 -5.42 2.44
N ASP A 66 -16.34 -4.14 2.80
CA ASP A 66 -15.95 -3.07 1.86
C ASP A 66 -14.46 -3.21 1.49
N TYR A 67 -13.62 -3.64 2.44
CA TYR A 67 -12.21 -3.94 2.18
C TYR A 67 -12.05 -5.19 1.31
N GLU A 68 -12.78 -6.27 1.58
CA GLU A 68 -12.77 -7.48 0.74
C GLU A 68 -13.20 -7.18 -0.71
N ASP A 69 -14.21 -6.33 -0.87
CA ASP A 69 -14.73 -5.90 -2.16
C ASP A 69 -13.71 -5.02 -2.89
N LEU A 70 -13.02 -4.11 -2.20
CA LEU A 70 -11.92 -3.32 -2.75
C LEU A 70 -10.74 -4.19 -3.18
N LEU A 71 -10.32 -5.13 -2.32
CA LEU A 71 -9.23 -6.04 -2.61
C LEU A 71 -9.57 -6.88 -3.85
N ARG A 72 -10.75 -7.50 -3.89
CA ARG A 72 -11.22 -8.27 -5.05
C ARG A 72 -11.24 -7.45 -6.34
N ALA A 73 -11.56 -6.14 -6.26
CA ALA A 73 -11.50 -5.25 -7.42
C ALA A 73 -10.07 -5.14 -7.99
N PHE A 74 -9.08 -4.97 -7.12
CA PHE A 74 -7.67 -4.94 -7.52
C PHE A 74 -7.15 -6.31 -7.99
N GLU A 75 -7.55 -7.40 -7.35
CA GLU A 75 -7.23 -8.76 -7.79
C GLU A 75 -7.77 -9.02 -9.21
N ASN A 76 -9.01 -8.63 -9.47
CA ASN A 76 -9.63 -8.70 -10.79
C ASN A 76 -8.91 -7.80 -11.81
N ALA A 77 -8.45 -6.61 -11.41
CA ALA A 77 -7.68 -5.73 -12.28
C ALA A 77 -6.31 -6.33 -12.65
N VAL A 78 -5.63 -6.99 -11.71
CA VAL A 78 -4.33 -7.66 -11.93
C VAL A 78 -4.48 -8.92 -12.79
N THR A 79 -5.55 -9.67 -12.59
CA THR A 79 -5.83 -10.89 -13.36
C THR A 79 -6.37 -10.60 -14.76
N ARG A 80 -7.00 -9.43 -14.97
CA ARG A 80 -7.50 -8.99 -16.28
C ARG A 80 -6.35 -8.85 -17.28
N GLY A 81 -6.43 -9.59 -18.39
CA GLY A 81 -5.42 -9.56 -19.44
C GLY A 81 -4.24 -10.54 -19.27
N THR A 82 -4.26 -11.41 -18.26
CA THR A 82 -3.26 -12.49 -18.11
C THR A 82 -3.31 -13.49 -19.27
N MET A 83 -4.49 -13.68 -19.89
CA MET A 83 -4.68 -14.57 -21.05
C MET A 83 -4.32 -13.89 -22.38
N ASP A 84 -4.56 -12.59 -22.50
CA ASP A 84 -4.38 -11.82 -23.75
C ASP A 84 -2.98 -11.17 -23.86
N ARG A 85 -2.10 -11.43 -22.87
CA ARG A 85 -0.74 -10.88 -22.75
C ARG A 85 -0.68 -9.34 -22.76
N THR A 86 -1.76 -8.68 -22.36
CA THR A 86 -1.73 -7.22 -22.24
C THR A 86 -0.80 -6.83 -21.08
N VAL A 87 0.08 -5.87 -21.33
CA VAL A 87 1.01 -5.33 -20.32
C VAL A 87 0.21 -4.88 -19.10
N LEU A 88 0.55 -5.40 -17.93
CA LEU A 88 -0.07 -4.99 -16.68
C LEU A 88 0.47 -3.61 -16.31
N ASP A 89 -0.44 -2.66 -16.12
CA ASP A 89 -0.03 -1.31 -15.77
C ASP A 89 0.63 -1.28 -14.37
N PRO A 90 1.81 -0.65 -14.23
CA PRO A 90 2.51 -0.55 -12.97
C PRO A 90 1.70 0.13 -11.86
N GLU A 91 0.79 1.03 -12.22
CA GLU A 91 -0.05 1.78 -11.29
C GLU A 91 -1.04 0.84 -10.58
N ILE A 92 -1.62 -0.13 -11.29
CA ILE A 92 -2.49 -1.17 -10.68
C ILE A 92 -1.71 -1.98 -9.65
N LEU A 93 -0.46 -2.32 -9.95
CA LEU A 93 0.41 -3.07 -9.03
C LEU A 93 0.77 -2.27 -7.78
N LEU A 94 1.05 -0.97 -7.95
CA LEU A 94 1.30 -0.07 -6.83
C LEU A 94 0.04 0.12 -5.98
N GLY A 95 -1.13 0.27 -6.60
CA GLY A 95 -2.42 0.36 -5.93
C GLY A 95 -2.74 -0.89 -5.13
N LEU A 96 -2.56 -2.09 -5.72
CA LEU A 96 -2.70 -3.36 -5.01
C LEU A 96 -1.76 -3.43 -3.79
N GLY A 97 -0.48 -3.03 -3.95
CA GLY A 97 0.48 -2.98 -2.85
C GLY A 97 0.01 -2.09 -1.68
N ARG A 98 -0.61 -0.95 -1.97
CA ARG A 98 -1.21 -0.07 -0.94
C ARG A 98 -2.38 -0.74 -0.24
N VAL A 99 -3.31 -1.34 -0.99
CA VAL A 99 -4.48 -2.03 -0.43
C VAL A 99 -4.05 -3.18 0.48
N LEU A 100 -3.08 -3.98 0.03
CA LEU A 100 -2.49 -5.09 0.76
C LEU A 100 -1.83 -4.65 2.07
N GLY A 101 -1.18 -3.50 2.11
CA GLY A 101 -0.62 -2.93 3.35
C GLY A 101 -1.65 -2.70 4.47
N CYS A 102 -2.94 -2.63 4.15
CA CYS A 102 -4.04 -2.45 5.12
C CYS A 102 -4.79 -3.75 5.44
N ALA A 103 -4.29 -4.93 5.03
CA ALA A 103 -5.03 -6.20 5.15
C ALA A 103 -5.31 -6.62 6.60
N LYS A 104 -4.34 -6.44 7.50
CA LYS A 104 -4.37 -7.00 8.86
C LYS A 104 -5.50 -6.44 9.74
N ASP A 105 -5.87 -5.18 9.55
CA ASP A 105 -6.96 -4.52 10.32
C ASP A 105 -8.35 -4.99 9.90
N ASN A 106 -8.43 -5.69 8.77
CA ASN A 106 -9.67 -6.02 8.09
C ASN A 106 -9.96 -7.53 8.05
N THR A 107 -9.01 -8.36 8.47
CA THR A 107 -9.07 -9.81 8.24
C THR A 107 -9.40 -10.59 9.50
N GLY A 108 -10.66 -11.05 9.57
CA GLY A 108 -11.04 -12.32 10.20
C GLY A 108 -11.19 -13.47 9.19
N ALA A 109 -10.95 -13.22 7.90
CA ALA A 109 -11.17 -14.14 6.79
C ALA A 109 -9.88 -14.50 6.04
N ASP A 110 -9.86 -15.71 5.47
CA ASP A 110 -8.79 -16.25 4.63
C ASP A 110 -8.74 -15.49 3.31
N ILE A 111 -7.69 -14.68 3.09
CA ILE A 111 -7.53 -13.93 1.84
C ILE A 111 -6.96 -14.87 0.77
N PRO A 112 -7.65 -15.10 -0.37
CA PRO A 112 -7.22 -16.04 -1.40
C PRO A 112 -6.10 -15.47 -2.31
N LEU A 113 -5.01 -14.98 -1.70
CA LEU A 113 -3.85 -14.37 -2.36
C LEU A 113 -3.08 -15.32 -3.30
N GLY A 114 -3.33 -16.64 -3.20
CA GLY A 114 -2.71 -17.63 -4.09
C GLY A 114 -3.03 -17.43 -5.57
N SER A 115 -4.24 -16.98 -5.89
CA SER A 115 -4.67 -16.73 -7.28
C SER A 115 -3.96 -15.51 -7.90
N VAL A 116 -3.78 -14.46 -7.09
CA VAL A 116 -3.03 -13.24 -7.44
C VAL A 116 -1.56 -13.60 -7.67
N LEU A 117 -0.96 -14.35 -6.74
CA LEU A 117 0.44 -14.77 -6.83
C LEU A 117 0.69 -15.63 -8.07
N SER A 118 -0.23 -16.55 -8.40
CA SER A 118 -0.17 -17.37 -9.61
C SER A 118 -0.20 -16.52 -10.89
N SER A 119 -1.09 -15.52 -10.92
CA SER A 119 -1.19 -14.61 -12.08
C SER A 119 0.05 -13.74 -12.24
N LEU A 120 0.60 -13.24 -11.13
CA LEU A 120 1.85 -12.48 -11.12
C LEU A 120 3.05 -13.34 -11.56
N GLN A 121 3.10 -14.61 -11.14
CA GLN A 121 4.13 -15.55 -11.59
C GLN A 121 4.06 -15.75 -13.12
N GLN A 122 2.87 -16.00 -13.68
CA GLN A 122 2.71 -16.20 -15.12
C GLN A 122 3.13 -14.97 -15.94
N ARG A 123 2.78 -13.77 -15.46
CA ARG A 123 3.22 -12.51 -16.07
C ARG A 123 4.72 -12.30 -15.94
N LEU A 124 5.30 -12.64 -14.79
CA LEU A 124 6.75 -12.58 -14.59
C LEU A 124 7.48 -13.54 -15.52
N GLU A 125 6.94 -14.74 -15.74
CA GLU A 125 7.48 -15.70 -16.70
C GLU A 125 7.50 -15.15 -18.12
N SER A 126 6.41 -14.49 -18.53
CA SER A 126 6.30 -13.85 -19.85
C SER A 126 7.31 -12.70 -20.00
N ALA A 127 7.38 -11.80 -19.02
CA ALA A 127 8.34 -10.68 -19.03
C ALA A 127 9.81 -11.14 -19.02
N VAL A 128 10.10 -12.30 -18.42
CA VAL A 128 11.43 -12.94 -18.48
C VAL A 128 11.73 -13.49 -19.88
N GLN A 129 10.75 -14.09 -20.55
CA GLN A 129 10.92 -14.59 -21.93
C GLN A 129 11.15 -13.45 -22.92
N GLU A 130 10.48 -12.31 -22.72
CA GLU A 130 10.56 -11.13 -23.58
C GLU A 130 11.75 -10.20 -23.22
N ALA A 131 12.53 -10.54 -22.20
CA ALA A 131 13.67 -9.75 -21.70
C ALA A 131 13.30 -8.31 -21.26
N GLU A 132 12.04 -8.07 -20.90
CA GLU A 132 11.54 -6.76 -20.45
C GLU A 132 11.92 -6.47 -19.00
N SER A 133 13.15 -6.02 -18.77
CA SER A 133 13.69 -5.86 -17.41
C SER A 133 12.90 -4.86 -16.54
N LYS A 134 12.27 -3.82 -17.11
CA LYS A 134 11.39 -2.87 -16.39
C LYS A 134 10.12 -3.56 -15.89
N ALA A 135 9.45 -4.33 -16.75
CA ALA A 135 8.26 -5.10 -16.39
C ALA A 135 8.59 -6.19 -15.36
N GLN A 136 9.72 -6.88 -15.51
CA GLN A 136 10.20 -7.85 -14.53
C GLN A 136 10.39 -7.21 -13.14
N TYR A 137 10.98 -6.02 -13.07
CA TYR A 137 11.19 -5.31 -11.82
C TYR A 137 9.86 -4.95 -11.14
N GLN A 138 8.91 -4.39 -11.90
CA GLN A 138 7.59 -4.01 -11.38
C GLN A 138 6.79 -5.23 -10.89
N LEU A 139 6.82 -6.33 -11.64
CA LEU A 139 6.16 -7.58 -11.26
C LEU A 139 6.79 -8.19 -10.00
N ILE A 140 8.12 -8.16 -9.85
CA ILE A 140 8.77 -8.67 -8.64
C ILE A 140 8.43 -7.81 -7.42
N ARG A 141 8.29 -6.48 -7.58
CA ARG A 141 7.82 -5.61 -6.49
C ARG A 141 6.40 -5.98 -6.05
N ALA A 142 5.50 -6.24 -7.00
CA ALA A 142 4.16 -6.71 -6.68
C ALA A 142 4.16 -8.09 -6.00
N VAL A 143 4.95 -9.04 -6.51
CA VAL A 143 5.15 -10.36 -5.88
C VAL A 143 5.65 -10.19 -4.45
N SER A 144 6.63 -9.29 -4.22
CA SER A 144 7.15 -9.02 -2.87
C SER A 144 6.07 -8.51 -1.93
N ALA A 145 5.23 -7.57 -2.38
CA ALA A 145 4.13 -7.03 -1.57
C ALA A 145 3.10 -8.10 -1.20
N VAL A 146 2.70 -8.95 -2.16
CA VAL A 146 1.80 -10.08 -1.89
C VAL A 146 2.41 -11.05 -0.88
N LEU A 147 3.68 -11.43 -1.06
CA LEU A 147 4.37 -12.35 -0.15
C LEU A 147 4.56 -11.76 1.25
N ASP A 148 4.80 -10.45 1.38
CA ASP A 148 4.92 -9.79 2.68
C ASP A 148 3.59 -9.85 3.45
N VAL A 149 2.45 -9.62 2.78
CA VAL A 149 1.12 -9.79 3.38
C VAL A 149 0.84 -11.24 3.73
N MET A 150 1.15 -12.18 2.83
CA MET A 150 0.97 -13.61 3.11
C MET A 150 1.76 -14.07 4.35
N ASN A 151 2.96 -13.53 4.54
CA ASN A 151 3.75 -13.76 5.77
C ASN A 151 3.10 -13.12 7.01
N GLU A 152 2.44 -11.97 6.87
CA GLU A 152 1.76 -11.28 7.97
C GLU A 152 0.48 -12.01 8.42
N VAL A 153 -0.35 -12.42 7.46
CA VAL A 153 -1.59 -13.16 7.73
C VAL A 153 -1.36 -14.66 7.95
N LYS A 154 -0.10 -15.11 7.87
CA LYS A 154 0.33 -16.51 8.05
C LYS A 154 -0.39 -17.47 7.12
N THR A 155 -0.50 -17.11 5.84
CA THR A 155 -1.06 -18.01 4.82
C THR A 155 -0.32 -19.34 4.81
N THR A 156 -1.06 -20.44 4.65
CA THR A 156 -0.48 -21.79 4.57
C THR A 156 -1.00 -22.51 3.33
N GLY A 157 -0.26 -23.51 2.87
CA GLY A 157 -0.73 -24.40 1.80
C GLY A 157 -0.59 -23.83 0.41
N LEU A 158 0.46 -23.04 0.15
CA LEU A 158 0.84 -22.72 -1.23
C LEU A 158 1.14 -24.01 -1.99
N ASP A 159 0.60 -24.13 -3.22
CA ASP A 159 0.88 -25.31 -4.03
C ASP A 159 2.36 -25.41 -4.37
N ARG A 160 2.99 -26.51 -3.97
CA ARG A 160 4.43 -26.69 -4.11
C ARG A 160 4.88 -26.73 -5.57
N GLU A 161 4.22 -27.55 -6.36
CA GLU A 161 4.63 -27.88 -7.73
C GLU A 161 4.28 -26.78 -8.72
N GLN A 162 3.13 -26.13 -8.55
CA GLN A 162 2.60 -25.16 -9.49
C GLN A 162 3.06 -23.72 -9.18
N LEU A 163 3.29 -23.40 -7.90
CA LEU A 163 3.47 -22.02 -7.46
C LEU A 163 4.75 -21.81 -6.65
N HIS A 164 4.94 -22.53 -5.54
CA HIS A 164 6.03 -22.25 -4.61
C HIS A 164 7.42 -22.54 -5.19
N GLU A 165 7.71 -23.78 -5.63
CA GLU A 165 9.04 -24.12 -6.17
C GLU A 165 9.39 -23.40 -7.48
N PRO A 166 8.48 -23.29 -8.48
CA PRO A 166 8.77 -22.58 -9.71
C PRO A 166 9.11 -21.11 -9.46
N LEU A 167 8.32 -20.43 -8.62
CA LEU A 167 8.57 -19.03 -8.27
C LEU A 167 9.88 -18.88 -7.50
N LEU A 168 10.16 -19.75 -6.52
CA LEU A 168 11.40 -19.73 -5.75
C LEU A 168 12.64 -19.87 -6.66
N LYS A 169 12.60 -20.81 -7.60
CA LYS A 169 13.67 -21.02 -8.58
C LYS A 169 13.85 -19.82 -9.52
N LYS A 170 12.74 -19.20 -9.94
CA LYS A 170 12.77 -17.99 -10.78
C LYS A 170 13.39 -16.81 -10.02
N LEU A 171 12.94 -16.54 -8.80
CA LEU A 171 13.46 -15.48 -7.95
C LEU A 171 14.95 -15.67 -7.63
N LEU A 172 15.38 -16.93 -7.39
CA LEU A 172 16.79 -17.24 -7.22
C LEU A 172 17.62 -16.92 -8.48
N THR A 173 17.09 -17.20 -9.67
CA THR A 173 17.75 -16.86 -10.94
C THR A 173 17.86 -15.35 -11.11
N LEU A 174 16.76 -14.61 -10.89
CA LEU A 174 16.71 -13.15 -11.02
C LEU A 174 17.55 -12.44 -9.95
N SER A 175 17.74 -13.05 -8.76
CA SER A 175 18.64 -12.52 -7.72
C SER A 175 20.11 -12.40 -8.17
N LYS A 176 20.48 -13.06 -9.27
CA LYS A 176 21.82 -13.05 -9.86
C LYS A 176 21.94 -12.13 -11.09
N HIS A 177 20.87 -11.39 -11.41
CA HIS A 177 20.83 -10.45 -12.54
C HIS A 177 21.90 -9.35 -12.43
N GLU A 178 22.30 -8.80 -13.58
CA GLU A 178 23.29 -7.73 -13.69
C GLU A 178 22.71 -6.35 -13.34
N GLU A 179 21.42 -6.18 -13.54
CA GLU A 179 20.69 -4.99 -13.12
C GLU A 179 20.45 -5.02 -11.60
N LEU A 180 20.82 -3.93 -10.93
CA LEU A 180 20.91 -3.86 -9.48
C LEU A 180 19.55 -3.97 -8.79
N HIS A 181 18.54 -3.22 -9.24
CA HIS A 181 17.25 -3.14 -8.56
C HIS A 181 16.44 -4.42 -8.71
N LEU A 182 16.41 -4.99 -9.91
CA LEU A 182 15.82 -6.29 -10.22
C LEU A 182 16.46 -7.39 -9.38
N SER A 183 17.80 -7.39 -9.32
CA SER A 183 18.53 -8.36 -8.52
C SER A 183 18.22 -8.24 -7.02
N GLN A 184 18.09 -7.02 -6.51
CA GLN A 184 17.76 -6.78 -5.11
C GLN A 184 16.31 -7.16 -4.81
N ALA A 185 15.35 -6.71 -5.63
CA ALA A 185 13.93 -7.02 -5.48
C ALA A 185 13.70 -8.54 -5.52
N ALA A 186 14.37 -9.25 -6.44
CA ALA A 186 14.28 -10.71 -6.53
C ALA A 186 14.89 -11.41 -5.30
N SER A 187 16.00 -10.88 -4.77
CA SER A 187 16.62 -11.39 -3.54
C SER A 187 15.71 -11.22 -2.33
N TYR A 188 15.01 -10.08 -2.25
CA TYR A 188 14.04 -9.78 -1.21
C TYR A 188 12.81 -10.70 -1.31
N ALA A 189 12.17 -10.76 -2.48
CA ALA A 189 11.03 -11.64 -2.75
C ALA A 189 11.34 -13.11 -2.44
N TYR A 190 12.55 -13.56 -2.78
CA TYR A 190 13.01 -14.91 -2.48
C TYR A 190 13.01 -15.20 -0.96
N GLN A 191 13.47 -14.24 -0.14
CA GLN A 191 13.43 -14.38 1.31
C GLN A 191 11.99 -14.33 1.85
N ALA A 192 11.13 -13.49 1.27
CA ALA A 192 9.71 -13.45 1.62
C ALA A 192 9.05 -14.82 1.36
N LEU A 193 9.25 -15.41 0.18
CA LEU A 193 8.67 -16.70 -0.19
C LEU A 193 9.14 -17.84 0.73
N LEU A 194 10.42 -17.88 1.11
CA LEU A 194 10.93 -18.90 2.04
C LEU A 194 10.22 -18.91 3.40
N GLY A 195 9.57 -17.80 3.80
CA GLY A 195 8.81 -17.72 5.04
C GLY A 195 7.46 -18.44 5.00
N ILE A 196 6.94 -18.75 3.81
CA ILE A 196 5.59 -19.28 3.62
C ILE A 196 5.67 -20.80 3.43
N PRO A 197 4.92 -21.62 4.19
CA PRO A 197 4.92 -23.07 4.03
C PRO A 197 4.12 -23.52 2.79
N ASP A 198 4.65 -24.51 2.07
CA ASP A 198 3.96 -25.19 0.97
C ASP A 198 3.06 -26.34 1.46
N ASN A 199 2.27 -26.93 0.55
CA ASN A 199 1.25 -27.95 0.84
C ASN A 199 1.78 -29.38 1.06
N GLU A 200 3.08 -29.65 0.88
CA GLU A 200 3.68 -30.98 1.09
C GLU A 200 4.60 -31.05 2.31
N ASP A 201 4.81 -29.95 3.03
CA ASP A 201 5.86 -29.89 4.06
C ASP A 201 5.64 -30.95 5.16
N PRO A 202 6.55 -31.93 5.35
CA PRO A 202 6.49 -32.93 6.43
C PRO A 202 6.40 -32.31 7.84
N TRP A 203 6.67 -31.01 7.96
CA TRP A 203 6.54 -30.21 9.17
C TRP A 203 5.09 -29.90 9.58
N ALA A 204 4.08 -30.17 8.74
CA ALA A 204 2.66 -30.09 9.12
C ALA A 204 2.28 -31.12 10.22
N ALA A 205 3.07 -32.18 10.39
CA ALA A 205 2.95 -33.13 11.50
C ALA A 205 3.65 -32.65 12.78
N LEU A 206 4.73 -31.87 12.65
CA LEU A 206 5.53 -31.38 13.78
C LEU A 206 4.91 -30.14 14.45
N TRP A 207 4.22 -29.27 13.73
CA TRP A 207 3.42 -28.19 14.32
C TRP A 207 2.21 -28.71 15.12
N ARG A 208 1.62 -29.84 14.72
CA ARG A 208 0.55 -30.52 15.48
C ARG A 208 1.02 -31.03 16.84
N ASN A 209 2.29 -31.43 16.95
CA ASN A 209 2.88 -31.89 18.20
C ASN A 209 3.48 -30.74 19.04
N ALA A 210 3.85 -29.61 18.42
CA ALA A 210 4.33 -28.41 19.10
C ALA A 210 3.23 -27.69 19.91
N TYR A 211 1.96 -27.82 19.50
CA TYR A 211 0.82 -27.26 20.25
C TYR A 211 0.59 -27.94 21.61
N ASN A 212 1.13 -29.16 21.81
CA ASN A 212 0.95 -29.95 23.03
C ASN A 212 2.12 -29.89 24.02
N VAL A 213 3.16 -29.08 23.78
CA VAL A 213 4.28 -28.90 24.73
C VAL A 213 4.10 -27.59 25.50
N THR A 214 3.08 -27.55 26.34
CA THR A 214 2.98 -26.58 27.44
C THR A 214 3.93 -26.98 28.57
N ASN A 215 4.67 -25.99 29.06
CA ASN A 215 5.55 -25.99 30.24
C ASN A 215 6.88 -26.75 30.13
N ALA A 216 7.89 -26.11 29.50
CA ALA A 216 9.29 -26.05 30.00
C ALA A 216 10.34 -25.63 28.94
N GLY A 217 9.98 -25.46 27.65
CA GLY A 217 10.92 -25.17 26.56
C GLY A 217 10.76 -23.81 25.85
N ALA A 218 10.08 -22.84 26.46
CA ALA A 218 9.56 -21.65 25.78
C ALA A 218 10.57 -20.50 25.51
N LYS A 219 11.88 -20.76 25.36
CA LYS A 219 12.85 -19.64 25.28
C LYS A 219 13.68 -19.47 24.01
N VAL A 220 13.72 -20.39 23.05
CA VAL A 220 14.67 -20.20 21.92
C VAL A 220 14.19 -20.67 20.53
N ALA A 221 13.04 -21.34 20.40
CA ALA A 221 12.53 -21.71 19.08
C ALA A 221 11.36 -20.80 18.69
N GLY A 222 11.60 -19.81 17.83
CA GLY A 222 10.55 -19.00 17.21
C GLY A 222 10.23 -17.69 17.91
N ALA A 223 11.21 -16.79 18.05
CA ALA A 223 10.92 -15.36 18.16
C ALA A 223 10.53 -14.81 16.78
N VAL A 224 9.46 -15.35 16.20
CA VAL A 224 8.80 -14.77 15.03
C VAL A 224 7.99 -13.59 15.57
N PHE A 225 8.32 -12.39 15.10
CA PHE A 225 7.76 -11.12 15.53
C PHE A 225 6.23 -11.19 15.73
N THR A 226 5.78 -11.17 16.97
CA THR A 226 4.36 -11.00 17.33
C THR A 226 3.95 -9.53 17.40
N MET A 227 4.84 -8.60 16.99
CA MET A 227 4.55 -7.17 17.01
C MET A 227 4.06 -6.70 15.64
N ASP A 228 3.11 -5.78 15.72
CA ASP A 228 2.26 -5.31 14.64
C ASP A 228 2.79 -3.98 14.09
N PRO A 229 3.64 -4.00 13.04
CA PRO A 229 4.19 -2.78 12.46
C PRO A 229 3.14 -1.89 11.80
N SER A 230 1.94 -2.40 11.51
CA SER A 230 0.81 -1.64 10.96
C SER A 230 0.38 -0.50 11.88
N LYS A 231 0.57 -0.65 13.20
CA LYS A 231 0.28 0.39 14.21
C LYS A 231 1.09 1.68 14.03
N LEU A 232 2.26 1.58 13.37
CA LEU A 232 3.12 2.72 13.05
C LEU A 232 2.56 3.50 11.84
N LEU A 233 1.89 2.80 10.92
CA LEU A 233 1.16 3.37 9.77
C LEU A 233 -0.19 3.97 10.19
N GLU A 234 -0.81 3.42 11.24
CA GLU A 234 -2.09 3.89 11.77
C GLU A 234 -1.98 5.16 12.63
N GLY A 235 -0.77 5.63 12.95
CA GLY A 235 -0.57 6.73 13.91
C GLY A 235 -0.97 6.38 15.34
N VAL A 236 -1.27 5.10 15.61
CA VAL A 236 -1.70 4.56 16.92
C VAL A 236 -0.50 4.34 17.85
N VAL A 237 0.69 4.12 17.29
CA VAL A 237 1.94 4.22 18.06
C VAL A 237 2.14 5.68 18.43
N ARG A 238 1.99 6.00 19.71
CA ARG A 238 2.44 7.30 20.20
C ARG A 238 3.95 7.35 19.92
N LEU A 239 4.46 8.42 19.30
CA LEU A 239 5.89 8.58 18.94
C LEU A 239 6.88 8.23 20.08
N GLN A 240 6.43 8.32 21.32
CA GLN A 240 7.11 7.89 22.54
C GLN A 240 7.41 6.37 22.64
N ASP A 241 6.67 5.50 21.96
CA ASP A 241 6.83 4.02 22.05
C ASP A 241 7.75 3.47 20.94
N VAL A 242 8.10 4.31 19.95
CA VAL A 242 8.99 3.95 18.83
C VAL A 242 10.42 3.61 19.28
N PRO A 243 11.05 4.32 20.26
CA PRO A 243 12.36 3.95 20.78
C PRO A 243 12.41 2.53 21.40
N ASP A 244 11.36 2.12 22.10
CA ASP A 244 11.26 0.78 22.68
C ASP A 244 11.11 -0.29 21.59
N LEU A 245 10.38 0.01 20.52
CA LEU A 245 10.25 -0.85 19.34
C LEU A 245 11.61 -1.04 18.63
N ILE A 246 12.37 0.05 18.45
CA ILE A 246 13.72 0.02 17.89
C ILE A 246 14.64 -0.82 18.79
N SER A 247 14.60 -0.61 20.10
CA SER A 247 15.42 -1.37 21.05
C SER A 247 15.10 -2.86 21.03
N SER A 248 13.81 -3.21 21.03
CA SER A 248 13.35 -4.60 20.94
C SER A 248 13.84 -5.27 19.65
N MET A 249 13.75 -4.58 18.51
CA MET A 249 14.22 -5.11 17.24
C MET A 249 15.74 -5.29 17.19
N ILE A 250 16.49 -4.32 17.73
CA ILE A 250 17.94 -4.41 17.86
C ILE A 250 18.33 -5.58 18.77
N ASP A 251 17.63 -5.78 19.89
CA ASP A 251 17.91 -6.86 20.82
C ASP A 251 17.61 -8.24 20.24
N VAL A 252 16.54 -8.38 19.46
CA VAL A 252 16.24 -9.61 18.70
C VAL A 252 17.33 -9.86 17.66
N SER A 253 17.75 -8.81 16.95
CA SER A 253 18.80 -8.89 15.93
C SER A 253 20.16 -9.28 16.53
N LYS A 254 20.51 -8.69 17.68
CA LYS A 254 21.72 -9.02 18.45
C LYS A 254 21.68 -10.45 18.96
N LYS A 255 20.58 -10.88 19.59
CA LYS A 255 20.41 -12.27 20.05
C LYS A 255 20.55 -13.28 18.92
N ALA A 256 20.02 -12.97 17.74
CA ALA A 256 20.18 -13.81 16.55
C ALA A 256 21.63 -13.85 16.05
N ALA A 257 22.33 -12.71 16.04
CA ALA A 257 23.75 -12.63 15.70
C ALA A 257 24.64 -13.37 16.71
N ASP A 258 24.35 -13.24 18.01
CA ASP A 258 25.07 -13.90 19.10
C ASP A 258 24.90 -15.42 19.06
N LEU A 259 23.70 -15.92 18.74
CA LEU A 259 23.43 -17.34 18.51
C LEU A 259 24.23 -17.91 17.33
N LEU A 260 24.37 -17.14 16.25
CA LEU A 260 25.20 -17.52 15.10
C LEU A 260 26.69 -17.54 15.44
N ASN A 261 27.15 -16.61 16.28
CA ASN A 261 28.54 -16.51 16.69
C ASN A 261 28.94 -17.55 17.76
N ALA A 262 28.02 -17.91 18.67
CA ALA A 262 28.25 -18.89 19.73
C ALA A 262 28.27 -20.35 19.22
N SER A 263 27.71 -20.63 18.04
CA SER A 263 27.55 -21.99 17.51
C SER A 263 28.41 -22.25 16.25
N LYS A 264 29.73 -22.18 16.39
CA LYS A 264 30.64 -22.71 15.36
C LYS A 264 30.69 -24.25 15.32
N SER A 265 30.11 -24.97 16.31
CA SER A 265 30.13 -26.45 16.38
C SER A 265 28.80 -27.15 16.10
N THR A 266 27.69 -26.43 15.90
CA THR A 266 26.39 -27.02 15.50
C THR A 266 25.80 -26.32 14.26
N ALA A 267 26.69 -26.01 13.30
CA ALA A 267 26.36 -25.28 12.07
C ALA A 267 25.41 -26.01 11.12
N GLU A 268 25.15 -27.31 11.33
CA GLU A 268 24.18 -28.07 10.53
C GLU A 268 22.77 -27.92 11.07
N VAL A 269 22.56 -27.89 12.39
CA VAL A 269 21.21 -27.81 13.01
C VAL A 269 20.62 -26.40 12.90
N LEU A 270 21.45 -25.35 12.92
CA LEU A 270 21.01 -23.95 12.81
C LEU A 270 20.79 -23.45 11.38
N LYS A 271 21.40 -24.09 10.36
CA LYS A 271 21.10 -23.78 8.95
C LYS A 271 19.64 -24.07 8.57
N PHE A 272 18.99 -24.97 9.29
CA PHE A 272 17.59 -25.33 9.09
C PHE A 272 16.61 -24.52 9.95
N SER A 273 17.08 -23.72 10.91
CA SER A 273 16.23 -23.05 11.91
C SER A 273 15.81 -21.62 11.56
N GLN A 274 16.43 -20.98 10.56
CA GLN A 274 15.99 -19.68 10.05
C GLN A 274 15.64 -19.80 8.57
N LYS A 275 14.36 -20.03 8.25
CA LYS A 275 13.89 -20.04 6.84
C LYS A 275 14.19 -18.70 6.15
N GLN A 276 14.23 -17.58 6.89
CA GLN A 276 14.53 -16.25 6.38
C GLN A 276 15.78 -15.64 7.03
N LYS A 277 16.54 -14.86 6.26
CA LYS A 277 17.71 -14.15 6.78
C LYS A 277 17.32 -12.91 7.59
N ASN A 278 18.08 -12.62 8.64
CA ASN A 278 17.80 -11.48 9.53
C ASN A 278 17.80 -10.12 8.80
N TRP A 279 18.64 -9.94 7.77
CA TRP A 279 18.63 -8.70 6.98
C TRP A 279 17.31 -8.45 6.25
N TYR A 280 16.58 -9.49 5.85
CA TYR A 280 15.28 -9.33 5.20
C TYR A 280 14.27 -8.75 6.19
N VAL A 281 14.26 -9.27 7.42
CA VAL A 281 13.39 -8.75 8.49
C VAL A 281 13.75 -7.31 8.85
N ALA A 282 15.05 -6.98 8.92
CA ALA A 282 15.51 -5.61 9.09
C ALA A 282 15.02 -4.69 7.95
N LEU A 283 15.07 -5.15 6.70
CA LEU A 283 14.59 -4.37 5.56
C LEU A 283 13.08 -4.15 5.55
N ARG A 284 12.28 -5.09 6.07
CA ARG A 284 10.84 -4.88 6.26
C ARG A 284 10.58 -3.70 7.19
N PHE A 285 11.29 -3.68 8.31
CA PHE A 285 11.15 -2.60 9.28
C PHE A 285 11.62 -1.25 8.73
N THR A 286 12.73 -1.21 7.99
CA THR A 286 13.16 0.04 7.36
C THR A 286 12.17 0.52 6.29
N ALA A 287 11.55 -0.39 5.53
CA ALA A 287 10.50 -0.03 4.57
C ALA A 287 9.29 0.63 5.26
N LEU A 288 8.91 0.14 6.43
CA LEU A 288 7.83 0.72 7.23
C LEU A 288 8.17 2.12 7.74
N LEU A 289 9.38 2.32 8.25
CA LEU A 289 9.84 3.65 8.68
C LEU A 289 9.91 4.65 7.53
N VAL A 290 10.38 4.20 6.36
CA VAL A 290 10.38 5.00 5.13
C VAL A 290 8.95 5.39 4.74
N HIS A 291 8.03 4.43 4.73
CA HIS A 291 6.64 4.69 4.37
C HIS A 291 5.94 5.64 5.34
N ALA A 292 6.24 5.52 6.64
CA ALA A 292 5.70 6.40 7.67
C ALA A 292 6.37 7.80 7.71
N ASN A 293 7.27 8.11 6.76
CA ASN A 293 8.06 9.34 6.76
C ASN A 293 8.85 9.55 8.08
N ALA A 294 9.20 8.44 8.75
CA ALA A 294 9.79 8.38 10.09
C ALA A 294 11.33 8.36 10.01
N PHE A 295 11.92 9.22 9.19
CA PHE A 295 13.35 9.17 8.85
C PHE A 295 14.29 9.38 10.05
N GLY A 296 13.87 10.13 11.08
CA GLY A 296 14.64 10.26 12.32
C GLY A 296 14.85 8.91 13.03
N TYR A 297 13.79 8.11 13.11
CA TYR A 297 13.86 6.76 13.67
C TYR A 297 14.61 5.78 12.77
N LEU A 298 14.51 5.96 11.46
CA LEU A 298 15.29 5.18 10.50
C LEU A 298 16.78 5.39 10.72
N LYS A 299 17.21 6.64 10.94
CA LYS A 299 18.61 6.97 11.28
C LYS A 299 19.06 6.24 12.53
N ASP A 300 18.29 6.32 13.61
CA ASP A 300 18.60 5.63 14.88
C ASP A 300 18.71 4.12 14.72
N PHE A 301 17.81 3.52 13.94
CA PHE A 301 17.83 2.09 13.65
C PHE A 301 19.06 1.69 12.84
N VAL A 302 19.35 2.40 11.74
CA VAL A 302 20.50 2.14 10.87
C VAL A 302 21.80 2.24 11.66
N CYS A 303 21.93 3.18 12.60
CA CYS A 303 23.15 3.32 13.42
C CYS A 303 23.40 2.15 14.38
N ARG A 304 22.42 1.29 14.64
CA ARG A 304 22.47 0.28 15.71
C ARG A 304 22.25 -1.16 15.22
N VAL A 305 21.87 -1.35 13.96
CA VAL A 305 21.57 -2.67 13.41
C VAL A 305 22.87 -3.48 13.20
N PRO A 306 22.94 -4.75 13.64
CA PRO A 306 24.17 -5.55 13.54
C PRO A 306 24.49 -6.03 12.10
N PHE A 307 23.59 -5.80 11.14
CA PHE A 307 23.70 -6.30 9.77
C PHE A 307 24.23 -5.27 8.77
N LEU A 308 24.81 -4.16 9.25
CA LEU A 308 25.32 -3.07 8.40
C LEU A 308 26.39 -3.50 7.38
N GLU A 309 27.07 -4.62 7.61
CA GLU A 309 28.06 -5.17 6.66
C GLU A 309 27.46 -6.22 5.71
N GLU A 310 26.21 -6.65 5.93
CA GLU A 310 25.59 -7.67 5.11
C GLU A 310 25.21 -7.11 3.73
N LYS A 311 25.71 -7.77 2.69
CA LYS A 311 25.43 -7.43 1.28
C LYS A 311 23.92 -7.23 1.02
N GLY A 312 23.08 -8.14 1.52
CA GLY A 312 21.63 -8.12 1.28
C GLY A 312 20.95 -6.92 1.94
N PHE A 313 21.37 -6.57 3.17
CA PHE A 313 20.89 -5.40 3.87
C PHE A 313 21.29 -4.12 3.15
N LEU A 314 22.59 -3.93 2.87
CA LEU A 314 23.11 -2.73 2.22
C LEU A 314 22.47 -2.48 0.84
N CYS A 315 22.41 -3.50 -0.02
CA CYS A 315 21.74 -3.35 -1.32
C CYS A 315 20.26 -2.99 -1.17
N GLY A 316 19.58 -3.49 -0.14
CA GLY A 316 18.17 -3.21 0.10
C GLY A 316 17.91 -1.82 0.65
N ILE A 317 18.68 -1.38 1.64
CA ILE A 317 18.48 -0.06 2.24
C ILE A 317 18.84 1.06 1.26
N PHE A 318 19.87 0.87 0.41
CA PHE A 318 20.13 1.80 -0.69
C PHE A 318 18.93 1.89 -1.63
N ALA A 319 18.38 0.76 -2.09
CA ALA A 319 17.22 0.76 -2.99
C ALA A 319 15.97 1.40 -2.35
N GLN A 320 15.71 1.17 -1.05
CA GLN A 320 14.59 1.79 -0.34
C GLN A 320 14.75 3.31 -0.23
N LEU A 321 15.95 3.78 0.14
CA LEU A 321 16.22 5.22 0.28
C LEU A 321 16.27 5.94 -1.05
N GLU A 322 16.74 5.29 -2.11
CA GLU A 322 16.75 5.84 -3.47
C GLU A 322 15.32 6.09 -3.97
N VAL A 323 14.41 5.12 -3.79
CA VAL A 323 12.98 5.29 -4.10
C VAL A 323 12.33 6.34 -3.19
N ALA A 324 12.68 6.35 -1.90
CA ALA A 324 12.14 7.33 -0.96
C ALA A 324 12.55 8.77 -1.32
N TRP A 325 13.80 8.96 -1.74
CA TRP A 325 14.33 10.27 -2.14
C TRP A 325 13.54 10.90 -3.27
N GLU A 326 13.27 10.12 -4.32
CA GLU A 326 12.53 10.59 -5.49
C GLU A 326 11.10 11.01 -5.13
N ALA A 327 10.45 10.26 -4.23
CA ALA A 327 9.07 10.51 -3.79
C ALA A 327 8.94 11.57 -2.68
N SER A 328 10.04 12.04 -2.09
CA SER A 328 10.03 12.92 -0.92
C SER A 328 10.03 14.41 -1.27
N GLU A 329 9.48 15.22 -0.36
CA GLU A 329 9.67 16.68 -0.33
C GLU A 329 11.09 17.05 0.12
N ASP A 330 11.50 18.30 -0.11
CA ASP A 330 12.88 18.75 0.11
C ASP A 330 13.36 18.57 1.56
N SER A 331 12.47 18.75 2.55
CA SER A 331 12.81 18.55 3.98
C SER A 331 13.12 17.09 4.32
N ALA A 332 12.39 16.14 3.74
CA ALA A 332 12.63 14.71 3.90
C ALA A 332 13.87 14.25 3.12
N ARG A 333 14.12 14.86 1.95
CA ARG A 333 15.35 14.65 1.18
C ARG A 333 16.58 14.99 2.00
N GLU A 334 16.63 16.13 2.69
CA GLU A 334 17.78 16.47 3.55
C GLU A 334 18.11 15.40 4.60
N ILE A 335 17.09 14.80 5.23
CA ILE A 335 17.28 13.74 6.22
C ILE A 335 17.79 12.45 5.55
N ILE A 336 17.23 12.08 4.40
CA ILE A 336 17.70 10.92 3.62
C ILE A 336 19.16 11.12 3.20
N PHE A 337 19.52 12.33 2.75
CA PHE A 337 20.89 12.69 2.41
C PHE A 337 21.82 12.47 3.60
N ASP A 338 21.44 12.98 4.78
CA ASP A 338 22.23 12.86 6.01
C ASP A 338 22.47 11.39 6.41
N ILE A 339 21.43 10.54 6.31
CA ILE A 339 21.55 9.10 6.57
C ILE A 339 22.52 8.45 5.59
N LEU A 340 22.40 8.78 4.30
CA LEU A 340 23.26 8.23 3.25
C LEU A 340 24.71 8.67 3.43
N ASP A 341 24.96 9.97 3.50
CA ASP A 341 26.29 10.58 3.55
C ASP A 341 27.08 10.13 4.78
N LYS A 342 26.45 10.17 5.96
CA LYS A 342 27.16 9.94 7.23
C LYS A 342 27.26 8.47 7.63
N HIS A 343 26.30 7.64 7.24
CA HIS A 343 26.17 6.29 7.80
C HIS A 343 26.27 5.17 6.77
N LEU A 344 25.71 5.33 5.57
CA LEU A 344 25.62 4.22 4.61
C LEU A 344 26.69 4.27 3.51
N VAL A 345 26.94 5.44 2.93
CA VAL A 345 27.91 5.65 1.84
C VAL A 345 29.34 5.27 2.24
N PRO A 346 29.87 5.64 3.43
CA PRO A 346 31.21 5.22 3.85
C PRO A 346 31.34 3.69 3.89
N ILE A 347 30.39 3.02 4.54
CA ILE A 347 30.36 1.55 4.68
C ILE A 347 30.19 0.88 3.31
N GLY A 348 29.30 1.41 2.47
CA GLY A 348 29.01 0.87 1.16
C GLY A 348 30.18 1.00 0.18
N SER A 349 30.91 2.12 0.26
CA SER A 349 32.08 2.41 -0.60
C SER A 349 33.26 1.48 -0.28
N GLU A 350 33.47 1.18 1.00
CA GLU A 350 34.52 0.26 1.47
C GLU A 350 34.11 -1.22 1.42
N SER A 351 32.85 -1.51 1.06
CA SER A 351 32.35 -2.88 1.01
C SER A 351 33.16 -3.75 0.06
N LYS A 352 33.52 -4.97 0.51
CA LYS A 352 34.14 -6.01 -0.33
C LYS A 352 33.26 -6.45 -1.51
N HIS A 353 31.94 -6.19 -1.44
CA HIS A 353 30.99 -6.63 -2.46
C HIS A 353 30.83 -5.61 -3.58
N GLY A 354 31.24 -5.98 -4.80
CA GLY A 354 31.14 -5.10 -5.98
C GLY A 354 29.71 -4.59 -6.28
N ARG A 355 28.68 -5.38 -5.94
CA ARG A 355 27.27 -4.98 -6.08
C ARG A 355 26.88 -3.85 -5.12
N VAL A 356 27.41 -3.85 -3.90
CA VAL A 356 27.16 -2.79 -2.91
C VAL A 356 27.78 -1.49 -3.40
N ARG A 357 29.05 -1.54 -3.83
CA ARG A 357 29.74 -0.37 -4.42
C ARG A 357 29.01 0.17 -5.66
N ALA A 358 28.48 -0.72 -6.49
CA ALA A 358 27.66 -0.32 -7.63
C ALA A 358 26.32 0.34 -7.20
N GLY A 359 25.71 -0.12 -6.11
CA GLY A 359 24.55 0.53 -5.50
C GLY A 359 24.85 1.94 -5.00
N VAL A 360 25.99 2.16 -4.33
CA VAL A 360 26.43 3.51 -3.93
C VAL A 360 26.63 4.41 -5.15
N ARG A 361 27.12 3.86 -6.27
CA ARG A 361 27.25 4.63 -7.51
C ARG A 361 25.89 4.98 -8.12
N SER A 362 24.91 4.07 -8.06
CA SER A 362 23.53 4.33 -8.50
C SER A 362 22.95 5.51 -7.75
N ILE A 363 22.93 5.44 -6.41
CA ILE A 363 22.32 6.49 -5.59
C ILE A 363 23.07 7.83 -5.72
N ALA A 364 24.40 7.80 -5.89
CA ALA A 364 25.16 9.02 -6.17
C ALA A 364 24.76 9.68 -7.50
N ASN A 365 24.41 8.89 -8.52
CA ASN A 365 23.89 9.43 -9.78
C ASN A 365 22.48 10.02 -9.58
N THR A 366 21.61 9.31 -8.88
CA THR A 366 20.22 9.72 -8.58
C THR A 366 20.16 11.01 -7.77
N LEU A 367 21.07 11.17 -6.81
CA LEU A 367 21.17 12.37 -5.96
C LEU A 367 22.08 13.47 -6.55
N HIS A 368 22.65 13.27 -7.74
CA HIS A 368 23.63 14.16 -8.37
C HIS A 368 24.84 14.51 -7.48
N HIS A 369 25.27 13.59 -6.62
CA HIS A 369 26.36 13.80 -5.65
C HIS A 369 27.68 13.14 -6.09
N ILE A 370 28.45 13.87 -6.91
CA ILE A 370 29.67 13.36 -7.58
C ILE A 370 30.77 12.94 -6.59
N GLN A 371 30.86 13.57 -5.42
CA GLN A 371 31.91 13.31 -4.42
C GLN A 371 31.90 11.86 -3.91
N TRP A 372 30.73 11.22 -3.83
CA TRP A 372 30.61 9.82 -3.43
C TRP A 372 31.25 8.86 -4.45
N GLN A 373 31.33 9.27 -5.72
CA GLN A 373 31.98 8.49 -6.77
C GLN A 373 33.51 8.57 -6.66
N GLU A 374 34.03 9.70 -6.21
CA GLU A 374 35.46 9.94 -6.02
C GLU A 374 36.00 9.18 -4.80
N ALA A 375 35.22 9.10 -3.73
CA ALA A 375 35.55 8.31 -2.53
C ALA A 375 35.78 6.82 -2.85
N MET A 376 35.15 6.28 -3.91
CA MET A 376 35.33 4.89 -4.34
C MET A 376 36.61 4.64 -5.16
N LYS A 377 37.35 5.68 -5.54
CA LYS A 377 38.56 5.56 -6.39
C LYS A 377 39.82 5.10 -5.63
N SER A 378 39.74 4.82 -4.32
CA SER A 378 40.84 4.25 -3.55
C SER A 378 40.39 3.01 -2.79
N PRO A 379 40.93 1.85 -3.17
CA PRO A 379 41.99 1.27 -2.36
C PRO A 379 43.23 1.01 -3.21
N GLN A 380 44.40 1.10 -2.57
CA GLN A 380 45.68 0.62 -3.09
C GLN A 380 45.47 -0.67 -3.90
N GLN A 381 45.52 -0.54 -5.23
CA GLN A 381 45.58 -1.68 -6.13
C GLN A 381 46.93 -2.35 -5.91
N HIS A 382 47.02 -3.23 -4.91
CA HIS A 382 48.08 -4.20 -4.84
C HIS A 382 48.11 -4.95 -6.19
N ARG A 383 49.28 -4.95 -6.81
CA ARG A 383 49.60 -5.30 -8.21
C ARG A 383 49.30 -6.76 -8.64
N PHE A 384 48.37 -7.47 -8.00
CA PHE A 384 48.15 -8.91 -8.23
C PHE A 384 46.70 -9.38 -8.39
N SER A 385 45.74 -8.52 -8.79
CA SER A 385 44.39 -8.98 -9.20
C SER A 385 44.22 -8.90 -10.72
N VAL A 386 44.79 -9.84 -11.47
CA VAL A 386 44.56 -10.01 -12.93
C VAL A 386 43.40 -10.97 -13.23
N LEU A 387 42.63 -11.43 -12.23
CA LEU A 387 41.62 -12.48 -12.44
C LEU A 387 40.22 -12.23 -11.84
N SER A 388 39.93 -11.04 -11.31
CA SER A 388 38.53 -10.68 -11.01
C SER A 388 37.93 -9.96 -12.22
N LYS A 389 37.13 -10.68 -13.03
CA LYS A 389 36.19 -10.04 -13.96
C LYS A 389 35.30 -9.12 -13.13
N THR A 390 35.55 -7.82 -13.15
CA THR A 390 34.62 -6.81 -12.65
C THR A 390 33.34 -6.98 -13.46
N ARG A 391 32.32 -7.54 -12.81
CA ARG A 391 31.01 -7.69 -13.42
C ARG A 391 30.43 -6.29 -13.52
N ASP A 392 30.19 -5.81 -14.74
CA ASP A 392 29.56 -4.52 -14.97
C ASP A 392 28.09 -4.64 -14.54
N TYR A 393 27.72 -3.86 -13.52
CA TYR A 393 26.35 -3.80 -13.03
C TYR A 393 25.65 -2.60 -13.68
N LYS A 394 24.43 -2.84 -14.16
CA LYS A 394 23.58 -1.79 -14.73
C LYS A 394 22.67 -1.23 -13.65
N SER A 395 22.45 0.08 -13.68
CA SER A 395 21.37 0.75 -12.95
C SER A 395 20.61 1.59 -13.97
N GLY A 396 19.33 1.29 -14.15
CA GLY A 396 18.52 1.95 -15.18
C GLY A 396 17.04 2.09 -14.84
N TYR A 397 16.59 1.60 -13.69
CA TYR A 397 15.16 1.53 -13.34
C TYR A 397 14.87 2.21 -12.02
N CYS A 398 15.36 3.44 -11.85
CA CYS A 398 15.08 4.19 -10.64
C CYS A 398 13.67 4.80 -10.65
N ASN A 399 13.12 5.20 -11.81
CA ASN A 399 11.81 5.84 -11.84
C ASN A 399 10.63 4.90 -11.51
N PRO A 400 9.95 5.02 -10.35
CA PRO A 400 8.52 5.16 -10.46
C PRO A 400 8.32 6.49 -11.20
N GLU A 401 7.74 6.44 -12.40
CA GLU A 401 6.91 7.57 -12.81
C GLU A 401 5.74 7.60 -11.82
N MET A 402 5.99 8.09 -10.60
CA MET A 402 4.96 8.71 -9.80
C MET A 402 4.65 9.98 -10.58
N ARG A 403 3.78 9.82 -11.57
CA ARG A 403 2.91 10.90 -11.97
C ARG A 403 2.24 11.34 -10.68
N ASN A 404 2.78 12.38 -10.06
CA ASN A 404 2.01 13.32 -9.25
C ASN A 404 1.07 14.07 -10.22
N GLU A 405 0.30 13.30 -11.02
CA GLU A 405 -0.90 13.81 -11.63
C GLU A 405 -1.82 14.01 -10.44
N THR A 406 -1.91 15.28 -10.04
CA THR A 406 -2.99 15.84 -9.24
C THR A 406 -4.18 14.92 -9.32
N HIS A 407 -4.56 14.32 -8.19
CA HIS A 407 -5.68 13.39 -8.06
C HIS A 407 -6.92 14.01 -8.69
N GLU A 408 -7.10 13.80 -9.99
CA GLU A 408 -8.35 14.12 -10.67
C GLU A 408 -9.37 13.28 -9.94
N ALA A 409 -10.39 13.93 -9.35
CA ALA A 409 -11.41 13.29 -8.53
C ALA A 409 -12.39 12.48 -9.42
N ALA A 410 -11.87 11.73 -10.39
CA ALA A 410 -12.63 11.12 -11.46
C ALA A 410 -13.48 9.94 -10.96
N LEU A 411 -12.90 9.10 -10.09
CA LEU A 411 -13.63 8.04 -9.40
C LEU A 411 -14.64 8.63 -8.41
N LEU A 412 -14.23 9.64 -7.63
CA LEU A 412 -15.09 10.31 -6.68
C LEU A 412 -16.31 10.95 -7.36
N GLU A 413 -16.13 11.64 -8.49
CA GLU A 413 -17.22 12.27 -9.23
C GLU A 413 -18.12 11.24 -9.91
N GLU A 414 -17.58 10.16 -10.49
CA GLU A 414 -18.39 9.08 -11.05
C GLU A 414 -19.21 8.37 -9.95
N ALA A 415 -18.62 8.16 -8.77
CA ALA A 415 -19.31 7.58 -7.62
C ALA A 415 -20.36 8.53 -7.03
N TRP A 416 -20.09 9.83 -7.01
CA TRP A 416 -21.02 10.86 -6.56
C TRP A 416 -22.34 10.76 -7.34
N GLN A 417 -22.28 10.66 -8.67
CA GLN A 417 -23.47 10.50 -9.53
C GLN A 417 -24.30 9.25 -9.16
N ARG A 418 -23.70 8.25 -8.53
CA ARG A 418 -24.33 6.97 -8.16
C ARG A 418 -24.64 6.83 -6.68
N CYS A 419 -24.48 7.88 -5.86
CA CYS A 419 -24.71 7.82 -4.42
C CYS A 419 -25.93 8.66 -3.96
N PRO A 420 -27.15 8.10 -3.96
CA PRO A 420 -28.35 8.81 -3.52
C PRO A 420 -28.26 9.32 -2.08
N LYS A 421 -27.62 8.57 -1.17
CA LYS A 421 -27.50 8.96 0.24
C LYS A 421 -26.64 10.21 0.42
N ALA A 422 -25.51 10.30 -0.27
CA ALA A 422 -24.68 11.49 -0.26
C ALA A 422 -25.40 12.70 -0.86
N HIS A 423 -26.13 12.51 -1.97
CA HIS A 423 -26.95 13.56 -2.57
C HIS A 423 -28.02 14.09 -1.62
N VAL A 424 -28.74 13.20 -0.92
CA VAL A 424 -29.78 13.59 0.03
C VAL A 424 -29.18 14.37 1.20
N PHE A 425 -28.07 13.89 1.77
CA PHE A 425 -27.42 14.53 2.91
C PHE A 425 -26.92 15.94 2.55
N TYR A 426 -26.05 16.06 1.55
CA TYR A 426 -25.48 17.36 1.17
C TYR A 426 -26.53 18.29 0.54
N GLY A 427 -27.55 17.75 -0.13
CA GLY A 427 -28.69 18.52 -0.59
C GLY A 427 -29.45 19.18 0.56
N ASP A 428 -29.77 18.42 1.62
CA ASP A 428 -30.42 18.94 2.82
C ASP A 428 -29.59 20.06 3.49
N LEU A 429 -28.27 19.88 3.61
CA LEU A 429 -27.37 20.89 4.14
C LEU A 429 -27.38 22.18 3.32
N MET A 430 -27.24 22.07 1.99
CA MET A 430 -27.27 23.24 1.09
C MET A 430 -28.59 24.01 1.18
N ILE A 431 -29.72 23.31 1.31
CA ILE A 431 -31.03 23.94 1.46
C ILE A 431 -31.11 24.68 2.81
N ARG A 432 -30.66 24.05 3.90
CA ARG A 432 -30.65 24.67 5.23
C ARG A 432 -29.73 25.88 5.26
N GLU A 433 -28.54 25.79 4.67
CA GLU A 433 -27.59 26.88 4.53
C GLU A 433 -28.22 28.04 3.76
N TYR A 434 -28.76 27.79 2.57
CA TYR A 434 -29.40 28.79 1.73
C TYR A 434 -30.49 29.60 2.47
N TYR A 435 -31.34 28.95 3.26
CA TYR A 435 -32.40 29.63 4.01
C TYR A 435 -31.93 30.30 5.30
N THR A 436 -30.81 29.83 5.86
CA THR A 436 -30.21 30.41 7.08
C THR A 436 -29.34 31.62 6.73
N GLU A 437 -28.58 31.53 5.65
CA GLU A 437 -27.76 32.61 5.10
C GLU A 437 -28.63 33.79 4.66
N GLY A 438 -28.25 34.99 5.10
CA GLY A 438 -28.99 36.21 4.78
C GLY A 438 -30.38 36.33 5.43
N ARG A 439 -30.75 35.45 6.38
CA ARG A 439 -32.06 35.42 7.05
C ARG A 439 -33.25 35.34 6.08
N ARG A 440 -33.08 34.61 4.96
CA ARG A 440 -34.13 34.44 3.94
C ARG A 440 -35.39 33.80 4.50
N LEU A 441 -35.25 32.95 5.51
CA LEU A 441 -36.37 32.38 6.26
C LEU A 441 -36.11 32.49 7.76
N LYS A 442 -37.06 33.08 8.49
CA LYS A 442 -37.05 33.14 9.96
C LYS A 442 -38.28 32.44 10.49
N ILE A 443 -38.08 31.39 11.29
CA ILE A 443 -39.16 30.65 11.93
C ILE A 443 -39.14 31.00 13.42
N GLU A 444 -40.26 31.48 13.94
CA GLU A 444 -40.43 31.86 15.34
C GLU A 444 -41.52 31.01 15.98
N ARG A 445 -41.27 30.56 17.22
CA ARG A 445 -42.31 29.97 18.05
C ARG A 445 -43.28 31.06 18.50
N LEU A 446 -44.50 30.68 18.86
CA LEU A 446 -45.49 31.62 19.45
C LEU A 446 -44.96 32.35 20.70
N SER A 447 -43.95 31.79 21.37
CA SER A 447 -43.24 32.43 22.48
C SER A 447 -42.26 33.54 22.06
N GLY A 448 -42.16 33.89 20.77
CA GLY A 448 -41.18 34.83 20.21
C GLY A 448 -39.74 34.32 20.13
N LYS A 449 -39.48 33.05 20.48
CA LYS A 449 -38.15 32.44 20.38
C LYS A 449 -37.93 31.91 18.97
N ALA A 450 -36.76 32.17 18.38
CA ALA A 450 -36.38 31.59 17.09
C ALA A 450 -36.31 30.06 17.17
N LEU A 451 -36.88 29.36 16.18
CA LEU A 451 -36.72 27.92 15.99
C LEU A 451 -35.54 27.68 15.04
N PRO A 452 -34.48 26.94 15.46
CA PRO A 452 -33.35 26.62 14.59
C PRO A 452 -33.79 25.81 13.37
N MET A 453 -33.20 26.08 12.21
CA MET A 453 -33.53 25.34 10.98
C MET A 453 -33.25 23.84 11.11
N SER A 454 -32.28 23.43 11.94
CA SER A 454 -31.99 22.02 12.25
C SER A 454 -33.14 21.28 12.94
N GLN A 455 -34.11 22.00 13.51
CA GLN A 455 -35.31 21.42 14.12
C GLN A 455 -36.54 21.49 13.19
N CYS A 456 -36.35 21.90 11.94
CA CYS A 456 -37.41 22.04 10.96
C CYS A 456 -37.36 20.91 9.93
N TYR A 457 -38.53 20.40 9.57
CA TYR A 457 -38.72 19.53 8.42
C TYR A 457 -38.96 20.41 7.17
N ILE A 458 -38.16 20.20 6.13
CA ILE A 458 -38.27 20.92 4.87
C ILE A 458 -38.85 19.96 3.83
N ASN A 459 -40.05 20.27 3.33
CA ASN A 459 -40.67 19.55 2.23
C ASN A 459 -40.54 20.40 0.96
N LEU A 460 -39.78 19.90 -0.03
CA LEU A 460 -39.63 20.56 -1.32
C LEU A 460 -40.55 19.91 -2.36
N ALA A 461 -41.41 20.71 -2.96
CA ALA A 461 -42.19 20.32 -4.13
C ALA A 461 -41.59 20.98 -5.37
N ILE A 462 -41.11 20.17 -6.32
CA ILE A 462 -40.67 20.66 -7.62
C ILE A 462 -41.92 20.85 -8.49
N ILE A 463 -42.30 22.11 -8.73
CA ILE A 463 -43.39 22.43 -9.64
C ILE A 463 -42.80 22.50 -11.04
N GLN A 464 -43.10 21.51 -11.86
CA GLN A 464 -42.76 21.55 -13.28
C GLN A 464 -43.53 22.72 -13.91
N PRO A 465 -42.85 23.71 -14.53
CA PRO A 465 -43.55 24.81 -15.17
C PRO A 465 -44.43 24.22 -16.28
N ARG A 466 -45.75 24.35 -16.11
CA ARG A 466 -46.70 23.95 -17.15
C ARG A 466 -46.34 24.71 -18.41
N THR A 467 -46.09 23.98 -19.50
CA THR A 467 -45.93 24.67 -20.78
C THR A 467 -47.28 25.25 -21.19
N ASP A 468 -47.29 26.38 -21.90
CA ASP A 468 -48.52 27.01 -22.41
C ASP A 468 -49.40 26.05 -23.23
N ARG A 469 -48.83 24.94 -23.75
CA ARG A 469 -49.58 23.86 -24.39
C ARG A 469 -50.53 23.14 -23.43
N ASP A 470 -50.08 22.83 -22.21
CA ASP A 470 -50.86 22.07 -21.22
C ASP A 470 -52.07 22.88 -20.70
N LEU A 471 -51.90 24.21 -20.61
CA LEU A 471 -52.97 25.14 -20.29
C LEU A 471 -54.00 25.25 -21.43
N LYS A 472 -53.56 25.26 -22.68
CA LYS A 472 -54.44 25.30 -23.86
C LYS A 472 -55.23 24.01 -24.05
N GLU A 473 -54.64 22.84 -23.80
CA GLU A 473 -55.36 21.56 -23.87
C GLU A 473 -56.40 21.39 -22.76
N GLN A 474 -56.10 21.84 -21.53
CA GLN A 474 -57.09 21.84 -20.44
C GLN A 474 -58.26 22.80 -20.72
N LEU A 475 -58.01 23.97 -21.31
CA LEU A 475 -59.07 24.91 -21.73
C LEU A 475 -59.91 24.36 -22.90
N ALA A 476 -59.29 23.64 -23.85
CA ALA A 476 -59.99 22.98 -24.96
C ALA A 476 -60.84 21.77 -24.51
N SER A 477 -60.42 21.07 -23.45
CA SER A 477 -61.19 19.95 -22.87
C SER A 477 -62.45 20.41 -22.09
N ARG A 478 -62.45 21.65 -21.58
CA ARG A 478 -63.58 22.25 -20.85
C ARG A 478 -64.64 22.89 -21.76
N THR A 479 -64.38 23.06 -23.04
CA THR A 479 -65.26 23.77 -24.00
C THR A 479 -65.98 22.86 -25.00
N ARG A 480 -65.88 21.54 -24.89
CA ARG A 480 -66.71 20.63 -25.72
C ARG A 480 -68.05 20.36 -25.02
N PRO A 481 -69.20 20.82 -25.56
CA PRO A 481 -70.49 20.41 -25.06
C PRO A 481 -70.74 18.93 -25.37
N HIS A 482 -71.20 18.17 -24.38
CA HIS A 482 -71.73 16.83 -24.57
C HIS A 482 -72.95 16.89 -25.50
N SER A 483 -72.77 16.51 -26.76
CA SER A 483 -73.88 16.17 -27.64
C SER A 483 -74.45 14.82 -27.20
N HIS A 484 -75.60 14.86 -26.53
CA HIS A 484 -76.50 13.71 -26.41
C HIS A 484 -76.85 13.21 -27.81
N SER A 485 -76.57 11.93 -28.11
CA SER A 485 -77.30 11.18 -29.13
C SER A 485 -77.94 9.97 -28.45
N SER A 486 -79.25 10.02 -28.35
CA SER A 486 -80.14 8.96 -27.88
C SER A 486 -81.20 8.74 -28.96
N LEU A 487 -81.46 7.46 -29.25
CA LEU A 487 -82.58 6.85 -30.02
C LEU A 487 -82.41 6.89 -31.56
N ALA A 488 -82.66 5.82 -32.31
CA ALA A 488 -83.39 4.58 -32.07
C ALA A 488 -82.76 3.39 -32.82
#